data_AF-A0A8B6BJ58-F1
#
_entry.id   AF-A0A8B6BJ58-F1
#
_cell.length_a   1.000
_cell.length_b   1.000
_cell.length_c   1.000
_cell.angle_alpha   90.00
_cell.angle_beta   90.00
_cell.angle_gamma   90.00
#
_symmetry.space_group_name_H-M   'P 1'
#
loop_
_entity.id
_entity.type
_entity.pdbx_description
1 polymer ?
#
loop_
_entity_poly.entity_id
_entity_poly.type
_entity_poly.pdbx_seq_one_letter_code
_entity_poly.pdbx_strand_id
1 'polypeptide(L)'
;MSFSFIGSRPKPPKGTAVEFDMDEDANGTGHHSEWYAKMVEKKNNTIKVEITPACNCIIGEWEFSILTSSKIQAEDDPLLFKYTSGSDITILLNPWCEHDECYLATTSLLNEYVLNDTGAVFQGNYKQINAKVWNFAQFENKVLEISLDLLLEHFGGQPTIDMSDQIKLSRAITEVVNANDGGVLIGNWSGKYEDGISPTMWSSSESILNKYDETKESVKYGQCWVFSAITTTG
;
A
#
# COMPACT_ATOMS: atom_id res chain seq x y z
N MET A 1 -22.49 3.93 -4.52
CA MET A 1 -21.20 4.46 -4.01
C MET A 1 -20.11 4.09 -5.00
N SER A 2 -19.01 4.84 -5.05
CA SER A 2 -17.91 4.54 -5.99
C SER A 2 -16.54 4.81 -5.40
N PHE A 3 -15.58 3.99 -5.80
CA PHE A 3 -14.15 4.18 -5.56
C PHE A 3 -13.43 4.21 -6.92
N SER A 4 -12.53 5.16 -7.11
CA SER A 4 -11.71 5.24 -8.33
C SER A 4 -10.32 5.80 -8.06
N PHE A 5 -9.29 5.28 -8.73
CA PHE A 5 -7.95 5.85 -8.62
C PHE A 5 -7.84 7.24 -9.24
N ILE A 6 -7.11 8.12 -8.55
CA ILE A 6 -6.85 9.50 -8.95
C ILE A 6 -5.89 9.55 -10.14
N GLY A 7 -6.06 10.51 -11.04
CA GLY A 7 -5.09 10.81 -12.12
C GLY A 7 -5.02 9.79 -13.27
N SER A 8 -5.54 8.58 -13.08
CA SER A 8 -5.71 7.58 -14.14
C SER A 8 -7.05 7.77 -14.85
N ARG A 9 -7.20 7.27 -16.09
CA ARG A 9 -8.55 7.04 -16.67
C ARG A 9 -9.05 5.75 -16.04
N PRO A 10 -9.81 5.79 -14.94
CA PRO A 10 -10.09 4.59 -14.19
C PRO A 10 -11.10 3.76 -14.98
N LYS A 11 -10.92 2.44 -14.99
CA LYS A 11 -11.66 1.51 -15.85
C LYS A 11 -12.17 0.35 -15.00
N PRO A 12 -13.49 0.18 -14.87
CA PRO A 12 -14.06 -0.94 -14.13
C PRO A 12 -13.53 -2.32 -14.59
N PRO A 13 -13.36 -2.60 -15.90
CA PRO A 13 -12.80 -3.88 -16.34
C PRO A 13 -11.34 -4.13 -15.92
N LYS A 14 -10.62 -3.10 -15.46
CA LYS A 14 -9.25 -3.20 -14.95
C LYS A 14 -9.19 -3.15 -13.42
N GLY A 15 -10.33 -3.09 -12.74
CA GLY A 15 -10.40 -2.97 -11.28
C GLY A 15 -9.99 -1.60 -10.74
N THR A 16 -9.74 -0.59 -11.58
CA THR A 16 -9.30 0.76 -11.12
C THR A 16 -10.45 1.75 -10.89
N ALA A 17 -11.68 1.32 -11.14
CA ALA A 17 -12.91 1.97 -10.71
C ALA A 17 -13.92 0.91 -10.31
N VAL A 18 -14.74 1.21 -9.31
CA VAL A 18 -15.76 0.31 -8.81
C VAL A 18 -16.96 1.15 -8.39
N GLU A 19 -18.14 0.71 -8.79
CA GLU A 19 -19.43 1.25 -8.35
C GLU A 19 -20.25 0.12 -7.77
N PHE A 20 -20.88 0.37 -6.63
CA PHE A 20 -21.69 -0.62 -5.92
C PHE A 20 -22.81 0.06 -5.15
N ASP A 21 -23.93 -0.62 -5.05
CA ASP A 21 -25.09 -0.14 -4.31
C ASP A 21 -24.91 -0.39 -2.81
N MET A 22 -25.53 0.48 -2.00
CA MET A 22 -25.58 0.31 -0.56
C MET A 22 -26.80 -0.56 -0.23
N ASP A 23 -26.59 -1.61 0.56
CA ASP A 23 -27.64 -2.39 1.19
C ASP A 23 -28.30 -1.57 2.30
N GLU A 24 -29.45 -0.96 1.97
CA GLU A 24 -30.22 -0.12 2.90
C GLU A 24 -30.87 -0.92 4.02
N ASP A 25 -31.23 -2.18 3.77
CA ASP A 25 -31.90 -3.03 4.75
C ASP A 25 -30.91 -3.80 5.63
N ALA A 26 -29.61 -3.78 5.27
CA ALA A 26 -28.53 -4.50 5.95
C ALA A 26 -28.79 -6.00 6.13
N ASN A 27 -29.49 -6.60 5.15
CA ASN A 27 -29.88 -8.01 5.16
C ASN A 27 -28.82 -8.93 4.55
N GLY A 28 -27.91 -8.36 3.75
CA GLY A 28 -26.81 -9.07 3.12
C GLY A 28 -25.62 -9.29 4.04
N THR A 29 -24.79 -10.25 3.65
CA THR A 29 -23.42 -10.39 4.12
C THR A 29 -22.52 -10.22 2.91
N GLY A 30 -21.68 -9.18 2.89
CA GLY A 30 -20.77 -8.92 1.77
C GLY A 30 -19.95 -10.15 1.40
N HIS A 31 -19.69 -10.33 0.11
CA HIS A 31 -18.82 -11.40 -0.37
C HIS A 31 -17.36 -10.93 -0.37
N HIS A 32 -16.42 -11.79 0.02
CA HIS A 32 -15.00 -11.42 0.15
C HIS A 32 -14.37 -10.95 -1.17
N SER A 33 -14.91 -11.34 -2.32
CA SER A 33 -14.43 -10.95 -3.65
C SER A 33 -15.13 -9.72 -4.24
N GLU A 34 -16.01 -9.07 -3.49
CA GLU A 34 -16.82 -7.96 -3.97
C GLU A 34 -16.81 -6.79 -3.00
N TRP A 35 -16.98 -5.58 -3.52
CA TRP A 35 -17.19 -4.41 -2.69
C TRP A 35 -18.61 -4.40 -2.16
N TYR A 36 -18.76 -4.10 -0.88
CA TYR A 36 -20.04 -4.13 -0.22
C TYR A 36 -20.19 -2.90 0.69
N ALA A 37 -21.39 -2.33 0.71
CA ALA A 37 -21.76 -1.31 1.69
C ALA A 37 -23.10 -1.68 2.31
N LYS A 38 -23.23 -1.47 3.62
CA LYS A 38 -24.51 -1.58 4.33
C LYS A 38 -24.76 -0.38 5.21
N MET A 39 -26.02 0.03 5.33
CA MET A 39 -26.43 1.04 6.29
C MET A 39 -26.45 0.43 7.69
N VAL A 40 -25.65 0.96 8.60
CA VAL A 40 -25.62 0.46 10.00
C VAL A 40 -26.47 1.32 10.94
N GLU A 41 -26.68 2.58 10.59
CA GLU A 41 -27.45 3.50 11.42
C GLU A 41 -28.01 4.67 10.62
N LYS A 42 -29.22 5.09 10.95
CA LYS A 42 -29.85 6.30 10.42
C LYS A 42 -30.39 7.16 11.56
N LYS A 43 -29.87 8.37 11.69
CA LYS A 43 -30.28 9.37 12.68
C LYS A 43 -30.49 10.71 12.01
N ASN A 44 -31.73 11.20 11.99
CA ASN A 44 -32.09 12.47 11.35
C ASN A 44 -31.60 12.53 9.89
N ASN A 45 -30.67 13.45 9.60
CA ASN A 45 -30.07 13.66 8.28
C ASN A 45 -28.68 13.01 8.16
N THR A 46 -28.32 12.11 9.08
CA THR A 46 -27.04 11.40 9.09
C THR A 46 -27.28 9.91 8.91
N ILE A 47 -26.56 9.33 7.95
CA ILE A 47 -26.44 7.88 7.77
C ILE A 47 -25.03 7.45 8.14
N LYS A 48 -24.92 6.32 8.83
CA LYS A 48 -23.66 5.64 9.04
C LYS A 48 -23.66 4.40 8.16
N VAL A 49 -22.59 4.24 7.41
CA VAL A 49 -22.41 3.15 6.44
C VAL A 49 -21.14 2.41 6.80
N GLU A 50 -21.20 1.09 6.75
CA GLU A 50 -20.02 0.22 6.79
C GLU A 50 -19.69 -0.17 5.35
N ILE A 51 -18.45 0.06 4.92
CA ILE A 51 -17.96 -0.26 3.58
C ILE A 51 -16.86 -1.31 3.72
N THR A 52 -16.95 -2.36 2.94
CA THR A 52 -15.97 -3.46 2.89
C THR A 52 -15.43 -3.56 1.47
N PRO A 53 -14.12 -3.31 1.25
CA PRO A 53 -13.51 -3.55 -0.05
C PRO A 53 -13.39 -5.06 -0.32
N ALA A 54 -13.32 -5.43 -1.60
CA ALA A 54 -12.96 -6.79 -1.99
C ALA A 54 -11.53 -7.12 -1.51
N CYS A 55 -11.29 -8.35 -1.05
CA CYS A 55 -9.97 -8.79 -0.53
C CYS A 55 -8.88 -8.80 -1.61
N ASN A 56 -9.27 -8.79 -2.88
CA ASN A 56 -8.39 -8.69 -4.04
C ASN A 56 -8.47 -7.31 -4.72
N CYS A 57 -8.88 -6.26 -4.01
CA CYS A 57 -8.83 -4.91 -4.56
C CYS A 57 -7.37 -4.45 -4.72
N ILE A 58 -7.15 -3.54 -5.66
CA ILE A 58 -5.84 -2.94 -5.90
C ILE A 58 -5.44 -2.09 -4.68
N ILE A 59 -4.21 -2.24 -4.18
CA ILE A 59 -3.68 -1.38 -3.12
C ILE A 59 -3.35 0.02 -3.65
N GLY A 60 -3.37 1.01 -2.78
CA GLY A 60 -3.02 2.39 -3.09
C GLY A 60 -4.14 3.37 -2.77
N GLU A 61 -4.06 4.57 -3.35
CA GLU A 61 -4.92 5.71 -3.03
C GLU A 61 -6.17 5.77 -3.91
N TRP A 62 -7.33 5.82 -3.26
CA TRP A 62 -8.63 5.84 -3.92
C TRP A 62 -9.42 7.11 -3.60
N GLU A 63 -10.01 7.71 -4.63
CA GLU A 63 -11.05 8.73 -4.48
C GLU A 63 -12.39 8.05 -4.17
N PHE A 64 -13.00 8.40 -3.03
CA PHE A 64 -14.35 7.95 -2.67
C PHE A 64 -15.40 8.96 -3.13
N SER A 65 -16.48 8.47 -3.74
CA SER A 65 -17.63 9.30 -4.09
C SER A 65 -18.97 8.63 -3.75
N ILE A 66 -19.95 9.46 -3.41
CA ILE A 66 -21.35 9.09 -3.22
C ILE A 66 -22.12 9.53 -4.46
N LEU A 67 -22.79 8.56 -5.10
CA LEU A 67 -23.71 8.78 -6.20
C LEU A 67 -25.13 8.62 -5.66
N THR A 68 -25.98 9.62 -5.87
CA THR A 68 -27.40 9.56 -5.50
C THR A 68 -28.27 9.88 -6.70
N SER A 69 -29.40 9.18 -6.84
CA SER A 69 -30.41 9.48 -7.85
C SER A 69 -31.70 9.97 -7.18
N SER A 70 -32.32 10.98 -7.78
CA SER A 70 -33.61 11.50 -7.34
C SER A 70 -34.69 11.13 -8.35
N LYS A 71 -35.72 10.41 -7.90
CA LYS A 71 -36.90 10.02 -8.69
C LYS A 71 -37.95 11.13 -8.81
N ILE A 72 -37.56 12.39 -8.61
CA ILE A 72 -38.48 13.55 -8.70
C ILE A 72 -38.81 13.88 -10.17
N GLN A 73 -37.95 13.50 -11.12
CA GLN A 73 -38.27 13.48 -12.56
C GLN A 73 -38.71 12.06 -12.97
N ALA A 74 -39.40 11.95 -14.11
CA ALA A 74 -40.00 10.70 -14.61
C ALA A 74 -39.00 9.52 -14.56
N GLU A 75 -39.52 8.29 -14.42
CA GLU A 75 -38.70 7.06 -14.24
C GLU A 75 -37.59 6.89 -15.30
N ASP A 76 -37.77 7.49 -16.49
CA ASP A 76 -36.86 7.38 -17.62
C ASP A 76 -35.66 8.36 -17.60
N ASP A 77 -35.63 9.37 -16.71
CA ASP A 77 -34.52 10.34 -16.63
C ASP A 77 -34.30 10.85 -15.17
N PRO A 78 -33.67 10.05 -14.30
CA PRO A 78 -33.43 10.44 -12.92
C PRO A 78 -32.34 11.52 -12.83
N LEU A 79 -32.55 12.51 -11.96
CA LEU A 79 -31.50 13.47 -11.63
C LEU A 79 -30.39 12.79 -10.81
N LEU A 80 -29.17 12.77 -11.35
CA LEU A 80 -27.99 12.20 -10.71
C LEU A 80 -27.17 13.29 -10.01
N PHE A 81 -26.75 13.02 -8.79
CA PHE A 81 -25.83 13.85 -8.02
C PHE A 81 -24.60 13.03 -7.63
N LYS A 82 -23.41 13.64 -7.76
CA LYS A 82 -22.14 13.09 -7.30
C LYS A 82 -21.56 14.01 -6.22
N TYR A 83 -21.22 13.42 -5.08
CA TYR A 83 -20.40 14.06 -4.07
C TYR A 83 -19.08 13.29 -3.97
N THR A 84 -17.97 13.98 -4.19
CA THR A 84 -16.63 13.42 -4.03
C THR A 84 -16.09 13.82 -2.65
N SER A 85 -15.55 12.84 -1.92
CA SER A 85 -14.84 13.08 -0.66
C SER A 85 -13.65 14.03 -0.90
N GLY A 86 -13.42 14.99 0.01
CA GLY A 86 -12.26 15.87 -0.06
C GLY A 86 -10.96 15.23 0.43
N SER A 87 -11.01 13.96 0.82
CA SER A 87 -9.85 13.18 1.29
C SER A 87 -9.87 11.80 0.66
N ASP A 88 -8.67 11.35 0.33
CA ASP A 88 -8.44 10.07 -0.32
C ASP A 88 -8.37 8.94 0.71
N ILE A 89 -8.65 7.72 0.26
CA ILE A 89 -8.62 6.52 1.10
C ILE A 89 -7.54 5.59 0.56
N THR A 90 -6.51 5.35 1.35
CA THR A 90 -5.50 4.35 1.04
C THR A 90 -5.99 2.97 1.48
N ILE A 91 -5.96 2.01 0.57
CA ILE A 91 -6.26 0.60 0.86
C ILE A 91 -4.97 -0.20 0.72
N LEU A 92 -4.68 -1.06 1.70
CA LEU A 92 -3.49 -1.91 1.76
C LEU A 92 -3.89 -3.39 1.85
N LEU A 93 -2.90 -4.27 1.75
CA LEU A 93 -3.06 -5.69 2.05
C LEU A 93 -3.55 -5.87 3.49
N ASN A 94 -4.38 -6.88 3.73
CA ASN A 94 -5.01 -7.09 5.03
C ASN A 94 -4.69 -8.48 5.62
N PRO A 95 -3.58 -8.60 6.37
CA PRO A 95 -3.19 -9.88 6.96
C PRO A 95 -4.08 -10.32 8.14
N TRP A 96 -5.05 -9.51 8.55
CA TRP A 96 -6.11 -9.89 9.51
C TRP A 96 -7.31 -10.55 8.85
N CYS A 97 -7.46 -10.46 7.53
CA CYS A 97 -8.60 -11.01 6.82
C CYS A 97 -8.32 -12.46 6.36
N GLU A 98 -9.11 -13.43 6.81
CA GLU A 98 -8.97 -14.85 6.45
C GLU A 98 -9.08 -15.14 4.94
N HIS A 99 -9.62 -14.21 4.17
CA HIS A 99 -9.80 -14.32 2.72
C HIS A 99 -8.75 -13.56 1.92
N ASP A 100 -7.85 -12.84 2.59
CA ASP A 100 -6.70 -12.20 1.96
C ASP A 100 -5.54 -13.20 1.89
N GLU A 101 -4.81 -13.23 0.76
CA GLU A 101 -3.70 -14.17 0.55
C GLU A 101 -2.54 -13.96 1.56
N CYS A 102 -2.44 -12.79 2.19
CA CYS A 102 -1.42 -12.50 3.20
C CYS A 102 -1.88 -12.80 4.65
N TYR A 103 -3.01 -13.48 4.82
CA TYR A 103 -3.58 -13.77 6.13
C TYR A 103 -2.61 -14.47 7.10
N LEU A 104 -2.55 -13.97 8.34
CA LEU A 104 -1.83 -14.57 9.44
C LEU A 104 -2.75 -14.79 10.64
N ALA A 105 -3.10 -16.04 10.92
CA ALA A 105 -4.00 -16.40 12.03
C ALA A 105 -3.46 -16.05 13.43
N THR A 106 -2.14 -15.93 13.57
CA THR A 106 -1.52 -15.72 14.88
C THR A 106 -1.24 -14.25 15.13
N THR A 107 -1.95 -13.63 16.07
CA THR A 107 -1.81 -12.21 16.42
C THR A 107 -0.39 -11.80 16.79
N SER A 108 0.39 -12.67 17.46
CA SER A 108 1.78 -12.35 17.78
C SER A 108 2.68 -12.25 16.54
N LEU A 109 2.37 -12.99 15.47
CA LEU A 109 3.09 -12.88 14.20
C LEU A 109 2.70 -11.63 13.44
N LEU A 110 1.42 -11.21 13.50
CA LEU A 110 0.98 -9.92 12.98
C LEU A 110 1.70 -8.75 13.69
N ASN A 111 1.83 -8.84 15.01
CA ASN A 111 2.56 -7.85 15.78
C ASN A 111 4.03 -7.79 15.36
N GLU A 112 4.69 -8.92 15.08
CA GLU A 112 6.11 -8.95 14.72
C GLU A 112 6.39 -8.62 13.24
N TYR A 113 5.57 -9.12 12.31
CA TYR A 113 5.85 -9.02 10.87
C TYR A 113 5.15 -7.86 10.18
N VAL A 114 4.18 -7.22 10.83
CA VAL A 114 3.41 -6.10 10.26
C VAL A 114 3.56 -4.85 11.11
N LEU A 115 3.30 -4.97 12.42
CA LEU A 115 3.22 -3.80 13.31
C LEU A 115 4.53 -3.43 14.00
N ASN A 116 5.53 -4.31 14.04
CA ASN A 116 6.82 -4.01 14.63
C ASN A 116 7.66 -3.24 13.61
N ASP A 117 7.93 -1.98 13.91
CA ASP A 117 8.70 -1.07 13.06
C ASP A 117 10.20 -1.04 13.41
N THR A 118 10.63 -1.89 14.33
CA THR A 118 12.03 -2.07 14.69
C THR A 118 12.40 -3.54 14.72
N GLY A 119 13.65 -3.84 14.42
CA GLY A 119 14.12 -5.22 14.39
C GLY A 119 15.61 -5.34 14.55
N ALA A 120 16.11 -6.55 14.28
CA ALA A 120 17.52 -6.86 14.33
C ALA A 120 17.98 -7.47 13.01
N VAL A 121 19.07 -6.92 12.48
CA VAL A 121 19.78 -7.43 11.32
C VAL A 121 21.01 -8.18 11.83
N PHE A 122 21.04 -9.48 11.61
CA PHE A 122 22.17 -10.32 12.02
C PHE A 122 23.30 -10.26 10.99
N GLN A 123 24.51 -10.05 11.49
CA GLN A 123 25.74 -9.86 10.72
C GLN A 123 26.87 -10.68 11.34
N GLY A 124 28.03 -10.71 10.67
CA GLY A 124 29.20 -11.46 11.11
C GLY A 124 29.25 -12.86 10.51
N ASN A 125 29.64 -13.85 11.29
CA ASN A 125 29.77 -15.24 10.83
C ASN A 125 29.23 -16.23 11.86
N TYR A 126 29.16 -17.51 11.51
CA TYR A 126 28.60 -18.56 12.38
C TYR A 126 29.30 -18.71 13.75
N LYS A 127 30.51 -18.18 13.94
CA LYS A 127 31.23 -18.16 15.23
C LYS A 127 31.05 -16.86 16.00
N GLN A 128 30.72 -15.77 15.31
CA GLN A 128 30.62 -14.42 15.86
C GLN A 128 29.42 -13.72 15.21
N ILE A 129 28.24 -13.99 15.77
CA ILE A 129 26.99 -13.38 15.34
C ILE A 129 26.88 -12.03 16.04
N ASN A 130 26.77 -10.97 15.25
CA ASN A 130 26.45 -9.63 15.72
C ASN A 130 25.01 -9.29 15.34
N ALA A 131 24.27 -8.65 16.23
CA ALA A 131 22.93 -8.16 15.94
C ALA A 131 22.98 -6.63 15.89
N LYS A 132 22.60 -6.06 14.75
CA LYS A 132 22.45 -4.62 14.61
C LYS A 132 20.97 -4.27 14.69
N VAL A 133 20.60 -3.40 15.62
CA VAL A 133 19.24 -2.84 15.66
C VAL A 133 18.99 -2.05 14.38
N TRP A 134 17.82 -2.25 13.80
CA TRP A 134 17.37 -1.56 12.60
C TRP A 134 15.99 -0.96 12.84
N ASN A 135 15.80 0.29 12.43
CA ASN A 135 14.51 0.96 12.39
C ASN A 135 13.88 0.78 11.00
N PHE A 136 12.89 -0.09 10.86
CA PHE A 136 12.17 -0.26 9.60
C PHE A 136 11.31 0.97 9.30
N ALA A 137 10.68 1.54 10.33
CA ALA A 137 9.97 2.82 10.26
C ALA A 137 8.89 2.90 9.16
N GLN A 138 8.19 1.79 8.88
CA GLN A 138 7.16 1.72 7.84
C GLN A 138 5.96 2.66 8.09
N PHE A 139 5.78 3.14 9.32
CA PHE A 139 4.73 4.09 9.70
C PHE A 139 5.21 5.54 9.82
N GLU A 140 6.50 5.81 9.59
CA GLU A 140 7.01 7.16 9.59
C GLU A 140 6.55 7.95 8.37
N ASN A 141 6.58 9.28 8.49
CA ASN A 141 6.10 10.19 7.47
C ASN A 141 6.73 9.89 6.10
N LYS A 142 5.91 9.94 5.05
CA LYS A 142 6.24 9.63 3.65
C LYS A 142 6.60 8.19 3.29
N VAL A 143 6.94 7.31 4.23
CA VAL A 143 7.42 5.96 3.86
C VAL A 143 6.38 5.20 3.04
N LEU A 144 5.11 5.26 3.45
CA LEU A 144 4.00 4.69 2.69
C LEU A 144 3.84 5.32 1.29
N GLU A 145 3.89 6.65 1.21
CA GLU A 145 3.75 7.41 -0.05
C GLU A 145 4.85 7.02 -1.04
N ILE A 146 6.10 6.96 -0.56
CA ILE A 146 7.27 6.56 -1.35
C ILE A 146 7.13 5.10 -1.83
N SER A 147 6.69 4.19 -0.97
CA SER A 147 6.49 2.79 -1.35
C SER A 147 5.42 2.63 -2.43
N LEU A 148 4.30 3.34 -2.30
CA LEU A 148 3.23 3.33 -3.30
C LEU A 148 3.66 3.97 -4.62
N ASP A 149 4.42 5.06 -4.58
CA ASP A 149 4.98 5.72 -5.76
C ASP A 149 5.95 4.80 -6.52
N LEU A 150 6.87 4.15 -5.81
CA LEU A 150 7.82 3.20 -6.40
C LEU A 150 7.10 2.03 -7.09
N LEU A 151 6.07 1.47 -6.45
CA LEU A 151 5.25 0.42 -7.05
C LEU A 151 4.50 0.94 -8.28
N LEU A 152 3.89 2.13 -8.18
CA LEU A 152 3.16 2.74 -9.28
C LEU A 152 4.07 2.96 -10.50
N GLU A 153 5.27 3.51 -10.29
CA GLU A 153 6.29 3.70 -11.33
C GLU A 153 6.70 2.37 -11.97
N HIS A 154 6.94 1.34 -11.16
CA HIS A 154 7.25 -0.01 -11.63
C HIS A 154 6.17 -0.58 -12.54
N PHE A 155 4.89 -0.36 -12.20
CA PHE A 155 3.75 -0.80 -13.01
C PHE A 155 3.37 0.17 -14.14
N GLY A 156 4.29 1.06 -14.54
CA GLY A 156 4.11 1.94 -15.71
C GLY A 156 3.44 3.28 -15.40
N GLY A 157 3.51 3.73 -14.14
CA GLY A 157 3.00 5.01 -13.66
C GLY A 157 1.48 5.08 -13.58
N GLN A 158 0.78 3.94 -13.61
CA GLN A 158 -0.68 3.86 -13.56
C GLN A 158 -1.12 2.64 -12.73
N PRO A 159 -2.19 2.74 -11.94
CA PRO A 159 -2.71 1.60 -11.19
C PRO A 159 -3.14 0.48 -12.11
N THR A 160 -2.80 -0.75 -11.75
CA THR A 160 -3.14 -1.96 -12.52
C THR A 160 -3.62 -3.07 -11.60
N ILE A 161 -4.32 -4.06 -12.17
CA ILE A 161 -4.74 -5.24 -11.43
C ILE A 161 -3.54 -6.01 -10.83
N ASP A 162 -2.33 -5.82 -11.38
CA ASP A 162 -1.13 -6.48 -10.86
C ASP A 162 -0.74 -5.96 -9.48
N MET A 163 -1.18 -4.75 -9.11
CA MET A 163 -1.06 -4.20 -7.76
C MET A 163 -2.11 -4.75 -6.77
N SER A 164 -2.92 -5.74 -7.18
CA SER A 164 -3.72 -6.57 -6.25
C SER A 164 -3.11 -7.96 -6.01
N ASP A 165 -2.07 -8.32 -6.76
CA ASP A 165 -1.41 -9.63 -6.70
C ASP A 165 -0.15 -9.55 -5.83
N GLN A 166 -0.15 -10.27 -4.73
CA GLN A 166 0.87 -10.19 -3.69
C GLN A 166 2.22 -10.75 -4.14
N ILE A 167 2.20 -11.72 -5.06
CA ILE A 167 3.40 -12.28 -5.66
C ILE A 167 4.05 -11.24 -6.58
N LYS A 168 3.23 -10.51 -7.35
CA LYS A 168 3.73 -9.42 -8.21
C LYS A 168 4.23 -8.23 -7.40
N LEU A 169 3.51 -7.84 -6.35
CA LEU A 169 3.96 -6.80 -5.42
C LEU A 169 5.30 -7.16 -4.79
N SER A 170 5.44 -8.38 -4.24
CA SER A 170 6.70 -8.84 -3.65
C SER A 170 7.88 -8.78 -4.64
N ARG A 171 7.66 -9.21 -5.90
CA ARG A 171 8.68 -9.10 -6.96
C ARG A 171 9.03 -7.65 -7.25
N ALA A 172 8.02 -6.79 -7.45
CA ALA A 172 8.20 -5.38 -7.72
C ALA A 172 9.03 -4.70 -6.62
N ILE A 173 8.72 -4.94 -5.33
CA ILE A 173 9.48 -4.38 -4.21
C ILE A 173 10.97 -4.75 -4.29
N THR A 174 11.30 -6.01 -4.63
CA THR A 174 12.70 -6.42 -4.74
C THR A 174 13.44 -5.74 -5.89
N GLU A 175 12.74 -5.46 -6.99
CA GLU A 175 13.30 -4.80 -8.17
C GLU A 175 13.48 -3.29 -7.94
N VAL A 176 12.46 -2.60 -7.41
CA VAL A 176 12.52 -1.14 -7.15
C VAL A 176 13.52 -0.78 -6.05
N VAL A 177 13.88 -1.69 -5.15
CA VAL A 177 14.90 -1.43 -4.13
C VAL A 177 16.32 -1.51 -4.71
N ASN A 178 16.54 -2.24 -5.81
CA ASN A 178 17.84 -2.48 -6.40
C ASN A 178 18.18 -1.50 -7.54
N ALA A 179 19.21 -0.67 -7.36
CA ALA A 179 19.57 0.34 -8.35
C ALA A 179 20.17 -0.18 -9.67
N ASN A 180 20.53 -1.47 -9.78
CA ASN A 180 20.99 -2.02 -11.06
C ASN A 180 19.91 -1.89 -12.16
N ASP A 181 18.64 -1.76 -11.76
CA ASP A 181 17.49 -1.56 -12.64
C ASP A 181 16.83 -0.18 -12.44
N GLY A 182 17.56 0.80 -11.87
CA GLY A 182 17.04 2.15 -11.61
C GLY A 182 16.34 2.34 -10.25
N GLY A 183 16.45 1.36 -9.35
CA GLY A 183 15.87 1.39 -8.00
C GLY A 183 16.57 2.29 -6.95
N VAL A 184 16.11 2.14 -5.71
CA VAL A 184 16.39 3.03 -4.57
C VAL A 184 17.86 3.04 -4.13
N LEU A 185 18.56 1.90 -4.13
CA LEU A 185 19.86 1.77 -3.44
C LEU A 185 20.96 1.16 -4.33
N ILE A 186 22.14 1.81 -4.35
CA ILE A 186 23.33 1.33 -5.08
C ILE A 186 24.17 0.41 -4.19
N GLY A 187 24.48 -0.79 -4.66
CA GLY A 187 25.33 -1.75 -3.94
C GLY A 187 26.83 -1.45 -4.06
N ASN A 188 27.61 -1.56 -2.98
CA ASN A 188 29.07 -1.43 -3.02
C ASN A 188 29.78 -2.29 -1.96
N TRP A 189 30.69 -3.16 -2.43
CA TRP A 189 31.50 -4.08 -1.61
C TRP A 189 33.01 -3.80 -1.66
N SER A 190 33.42 -2.70 -2.28
CA SER A 190 34.84 -2.37 -2.47
C SER A 190 35.58 -1.97 -1.18
N GLY A 191 34.83 -1.62 -0.12
CA GLY A 191 35.37 -1.02 1.11
C GLY A 191 35.70 0.48 0.98
N LYS A 192 35.42 1.09 -0.18
CA LYS A 192 35.62 2.51 -0.48
C LYS A 192 34.28 3.17 -0.73
N TYR A 193 33.97 4.18 0.06
CA TYR A 193 32.65 4.83 0.10
C TYR A 193 32.77 6.36 0.12
N GLU A 194 33.85 6.94 -0.42
CA GLU A 194 34.15 8.37 -0.28
C GLU A 194 33.08 9.29 -0.89
N ASP A 195 32.33 8.81 -1.89
CA ASP A 195 31.25 9.54 -2.57
C ASP A 195 29.85 9.16 -2.08
N GLY A 196 29.74 8.45 -0.96
CA GLY A 196 28.47 7.99 -0.42
C GLY A 196 28.51 7.71 1.08
N ILE A 197 27.52 6.97 1.56
CA ILE A 197 27.45 6.53 2.96
C ILE A 197 27.86 5.06 3.04
N SER A 198 28.74 4.73 3.98
CA SER A 198 29.13 3.35 4.22
C SER A 198 27.89 2.51 4.58
N PRO A 199 27.71 1.30 3.99
CA PRO A 199 26.60 0.41 4.31
C PRO A 199 26.46 0.07 5.80
N THR A 200 27.56 0.17 6.56
CA THR A 200 27.59 -0.09 8.00
C THR A 200 27.07 1.05 8.85
N MET A 201 26.92 2.26 8.30
CA MET A 201 26.41 3.44 9.01
C MET A 201 24.89 3.50 9.05
N TRP A 202 24.20 2.91 8.07
CA TRP A 202 22.73 2.90 8.04
C TRP A 202 22.14 2.14 9.22
N SER A 203 21.11 2.70 9.84
CA SER A 203 20.35 2.09 10.93
C SER A 203 18.84 2.26 10.78
N SER A 204 18.39 2.89 9.70
CA SER A 204 16.98 3.15 9.41
C SER A 204 16.71 3.07 7.92
N SER A 205 15.62 2.41 7.52
CA SER A 205 15.16 2.39 6.12
C SER A 205 14.57 3.73 5.70
N GLU A 206 13.82 4.38 6.58
CA GLU A 206 13.20 5.71 6.37
C GLU A 206 14.25 6.74 5.96
N SER A 207 15.44 6.74 6.60
CA SER A 207 16.53 7.66 6.24
C SER A 207 17.04 7.49 4.80
N ILE A 208 16.94 6.28 4.25
CA ILE A 208 17.33 5.97 2.86
C ILE A 208 16.20 6.35 1.91
N LEU A 209 14.96 5.97 2.23
CA LEU A 209 13.77 6.25 1.42
C LEU A 209 13.53 7.76 1.31
N ASN A 210 13.61 8.51 2.40
CA ASN A 210 13.47 9.97 2.37
C ASN A 210 14.56 10.62 1.53
N LYS A 211 15.81 10.14 1.62
CA LYS A 211 16.89 10.65 0.78
C LYS A 211 16.65 10.37 -0.70
N TYR A 212 16.13 9.20 -1.04
CA TYR A 212 15.72 8.87 -2.40
C TYR A 212 14.57 9.76 -2.87
N ASP A 213 13.56 10.01 -2.03
CA ASP A 213 12.42 10.88 -2.36
C ASP A 213 12.86 12.32 -2.63
N GLU A 214 13.79 12.85 -1.82
CA GLU A 214 14.31 14.21 -1.95
C GLU A 214 15.13 14.41 -3.23
N THR A 215 15.96 13.43 -3.61
CA THR A 215 16.86 13.57 -4.77
C THR A 215 16.28 12.99 -6.05
N LYS A 216 15.33 12.05 -5.94
CA LYS A 216 14.88 11.15 -7.02
C LYS A 216 16.05 10.44 -7.72
N GLU A 217 17.12 10.17 -6.97
CA GLU A 217 18.34 9.49 -7.42
C GLU A 217 18.68 8.34 -6.47
N SER A 218 19.22 7.24 -7.02
CA SER A 218 19.62 6.08 -6.23
C SER A 218 20.64 6.43 -5.13
N VAL A 219 20.37 5.97 -3.91
CA VAL A 219 21.16 6.27 -2.72
C VAL A 219 22.40 5.39 -2.65
N LYS A 220 23.54 6.01 -2.36
CA LYS A 220 24.84 5.35 -2.15
C LYS A 220 25.14 5.21 -0.66
N TYR A 221 25.45 4.05 -0.08
CA TYR A 221 25.51 2.69 -0.66
C TYR A 221 24.84 1.65 0.24
N GLY A 222 24.53 0.49 -0.33
CA GLY A 222 23.99 -0.67 0.33
C GLY A 222 24.87 -1.92 0.25
N GLN A 223 24.60 -2.87 1.13
CA GLN A 223 24.97 -4.28 1.02
C GLN A 223 23.74 -5.14 1.33
N CYS A 224 23.87 -6.47 1.22
CA CYS A 224 22.74 -7.41 1.28
C CYS A 224 21.77 -7.15 2.44
N TRP A 225 22.28 -6.83 3.63
CA TRP A 225 21.43 -6.56 4.78
C TRP A 225 20.70 -5.21 4.73
N VAL A 226 21.28 -4.20 4.06
CA VAL A 226 20.61 -2.90 3.85
C VAL A 226 19.48 -3.07 2.84
N PHE A 227 19.74 -3.79 1.74
CA PHE A 227 18.70 -4.14 0.77
C PHE A 227 17.56 -4.90 1.44
N SER A 228 17.88 -5.95 2.20
CA SER A 228 16.88 -6.73 2.94
C SER A 228 16.04 -5.87 3.88
N ALA A 229 16.67 -4.89 4.56
CA ALA A 229 15.96 -4.07 5.52
C ALA A 229 15.01 -3.06 4.85
N ILE A 230 15.40 -2.46 3.72
CA ILE A 230 14.51 -1.60 2.93
C ILE A 230 13.35 -2.42 2.33
N THR A 231 13.64 -3.61 1.78
CA THR A 231 12.60 -4.53 1.28
C THR A 231 11.61 -4.96 2.36
N THR A 232 12.03 -5.03 3.62
CA THR A 232 11.14 -5.36 4.76
C THR A 232 10.27 -4.18 5.18
N THR A 233 10.72 -2.95 4.93
CA THR A 233 9.95 -1.73 5.23
C THR A 233 8.78 -1.50 4.26
N GLY A 234 8.95 -1.90 3.00
CA GLY A 234 8.01 -1.64 1.90
C GLY A 234 6.96 -2.72 1.67
#